data_AF-A0A158GBZ3-F1
#
_entry.id   AF-A0A158GBZ3-F1
#
_cell.length_a   1.000
_cell.length_b   1.000
_cell.length_c   1.000
_cell.angle_alpha   90.00
_cell.angle_beta   90.00
_cell.angle_gamma   90.00
#
_symmetry.space_group_name_H-M   'P 1'
#
loop_
_entity.id
_entity.type
_entity.pdbx_description
1 polymer ?
#
loop_
_entity_poly.entity_id
_entity_poly.type
_entity_poly.pdbx_seq_one_letter_code
_entity_poly.pdbx_strand_id
1 'polypeptide(L)' 'MLTQTDCPSSTREGFRCTGEQLDAIVRFAEERGLEHQPLHFVVAQWRRSQLDSSRSDAARGERDFTGPIARAA' A
#
# COMPACT_ATOMS: atom_id res chain seq x y z
N MET A 1 -0.79 -29.95 19.23
CA MET A 1 0.12 -28.84 19.60
C MET A 1 0.32 -28.00 18.35
N LEU A 2 -0.23 -26.78 18.32
CA LEU A 2 -0.10 -25.89 17.16
C LEU A 2 1.32 -25.33 17.16
N THR A 3 2.11 -25.66 16.13
CA THR A 3 3.43 -25.08 15.89
C THR A 3 3.21 -23.62 15.49
N GLN A 4 3.26 -22.72 16.46
CA GLN A 4 3.37 -21.29 16.24
C GLN A 4 4.70 -21.07 15.51
N THR A 5 4.65 -20.96 14.18
CA THR A 5 5.73 -20.36 13.41
C THR A 5 5.80 -18.90 13.85
N ASP A 6 6.64 -18.66 14.84
CA ASP A 6 7.14 -17.35 15.21
C ASP A 6 7.83 -16.80 13.95
N CYS A 7 7.09 -16.04 13.15
CA CYS A 7 7.67 -15.30 12.04
C CYS A 7 8.64 -14.33 12.71
N PRO A 8 9.96 -14.46 12.54
CA PRO A 8 10.88 -13.50 13.12
C PRO A 8 10.49 -12.15 12.52
N SER A 9 9.96 -11.25 13.36
CA SER A 9 9.79 -9.83 13.02
C SER A 9 11.11 -9.39 12.42
N SER A 10 11.16 -9.30 11.08
CA SER A 10 12.44 -9.18 10.38
C SER A 10 13.11 -7.93 10.91
N THR A 11 14.28 -8.13 11.50
CA THR A 11 15.07 -7.12 12.16
C THR A 11 15.36 -6.02 11.15
N ARG A 12 14.52 -4.97 11.18
CA ARG A 12 14.73 -3.64 10.61
C ARG A 12 15.59 -3.70 9.35
N GLU A 13 15.07 -4.28 8.26
CA GLU A 13 15.73 -4.16 6.97
C GLU A 13 15.99 -2.67 6.74
N GLY A 14 17.27 -2.29 6.67
CA GLY A 14 17.66 -0.91 6.38
C GLY A 14 16.87 -0.44 5.17
N PHE A 15 16.36 0.79 5.22
CA PHE A 15 15.52 1.32 4.17
C PHE A 15 16.27 1.27 2.83
N ARG A 16 15.97 0.27 2.00
CA ARG A 16 16.56 0.09 0.68
C ARG A 16 15.70 0.87 -0.32
N CYS A 17 15.94 2.17 -0.42
CA CYS A 17 15.39 2.95 -1.52
C CYS A 17 16.39 3.03 -2.67
N THR A 18 15.93 2.84 -3.90
CA THR A 18 16.66 3.30 -5.08
C THR A 18 16.64 4.83 -5.13
N GLY A 19 17.58 5.45 -5.87
CA GLY A 19 17.59 6.91 -6.06
C GLY A 19 16.26 7.44 -6.60
N GLU A 20 15.68 6.75 -7.57
CA GLU A 20 14.37 7.08 -8.15
C GLU A 20 13.23 7.04 -7.10
N GLN A 21 13.27 6.10 -6.16
CA GLN A 21 12.30 6.04 -5.06
C GLN A 21 12.48 7.22 -4.11
N LEU A 22 13.72 7.63 -3.84
CA LEU A 22 14.01 8.80 -3.03
C LEU A 22 13.45 10.06 -3.70
N ASP A 23 13.66 10.23 -5.01
CA ASP A 23 13.13 11.36 -5.77
C ASP A 23 11.59 11.40 -5.74
N ALA A 24 10.94 10.24 -5.85
CA ALA A 24 9.49 10.14 -5.71
C ALA A 24 8.98 10.51 -4.31
N ILE A 25 9.74 10.16 -3.26
CA ILE A 25 9.43 10.51 -1.87
C ILE A 25 9.62 12.02 -1.64
N VAL A 26 10.67 12.62 -2.21
CA VAL A 26 10.93 14.06 -2.11
C VAL A 26 9.83 14.84 -2.82
N ARG A 27 9.47 14.47 -4.05
CA ARG A 27 8.36 15.10 -4.79
C ARG A 27 7.03 14.97 -4.04
N PHE A 28 6.77 13.80 -3.44
CA PHE A 28 5.60 13.60 -2.58
C PHE A 28 5.61 14.53 -1.36
N ALA A 29 6.77 14.80 -0.78
CA ALA A 29 6.91 15.72 0.35
C ALA A 29 6.53 17.15 -0.07
N GLU A 30 7.07 17.61 -1.20
CA GLU A 30 6.81 18.95 -1.74
C GLU A 30 5.32 19.15 -2.07
N GLU A 31 4.69 18.18 -2.74
CA GLU A 31 3.27 18.23 -3.09
C GLU A 31 2.35 18.30 -1.86
N ARG A 32 2.81 17.78 -0.72
CA ARG A 32 2.04 17.68 0.53
C ARG A 32 2.45 18.71 1.58
N GLY A 33 3.43 19.57 1.31
CA GLY A 33 3.94 20.54 2.28
C GLY A 33 4.66 19.89 3.47
N LEU A 34 5.34 18.75 3.24
CA LEU A 34 6.02 17.96 4.26
C LEU A 34 7.55 18.13 4.23
N GLU A 35 8.07 19.09 3.48
CA GLU A 35 9.52 19.32 3.33
C GLU A 35 10.24 19.67 4.64
N HIS A 36 9.50 20.17 5.63
CA HIS A 36 10.00 20.46 6.98
C HIS A 36 9.97 19.25 7.93
N GLN A 37 9.32 18.15 7.52
CA GLN A 37 9.17 16.96 8.35
C GLN A 37 10.38 16.02 8.20
N PRO A 38 10.70 15.22 9.23
CA PRO A 38 11.81 14.30 9.13
C PRO A 38 11.54 13.21 8.08
N LEU A 39 12.57 12.79 7.35
CA LEU A 39 12.45 11.86 6.22
C LEU A 39 11.68 10.58 6.55
N HIS A 40 11.87 10.01 7.76
CA HIS A 40 11.16 8.80 8.18
C HIS A 40 9.64 8.99 8.26
N PHE A 41 9.17 10.20 8.60
CA PHE A 41 7.75 10.55 8.62
C PHE A 41 7.18 10.63 7.20
N VAL A 42 7.90 11.30 6.30
CA VAL A 42 7.52 11.42 4.89
C VAL A 42 7.45 10.05 4.23
N VAL A 43 8.45 9.19 4.45
CA VAL A 43 8.51 7.81 3.97
C VAL A 43 7.31 6.99 4.44
N ALA A 44 6.93 7.12 5.73
CA ALA A 44 5.78 6.41 6.27
C ALA A 44 4.46 6.85 5.62
N GLN A 45 4.30 8.14 5.35
CA GLN A 45 3.12 8.67 4.66
C GLN A 45 3.08 8.24 3.18
N TRP A 46 4.22 8.29 2.49
CA TRP A 46 4.36 7.85 1.10
C TRP A 46 4.03 6.36 0.92
N ARG A 47 4.48 5.51 1.86
CA ARG A 47 4.11 4.08 1.91
C ARG A 47 2.61 3.85 2.09
N ARG A 48 1.98 4.60 3.00
CA ARG A 48 0.53 4.52 3.24
C ARG A 48 -0.26 4.92 1.99
N SER A 49 0.14 6.01 1.32
CA SER A 49 -0.50 6.47 0.09
C SER A 49 -0.48 5.42 -1.03
N GLN A 50 0.57 4.61 -1.12
CA GLN A 50 0.65 3.54 -2.13
C GLN A 50 -0.29 2.37 -1.83
N LEU A 51 -0.43 2.01 -0.55
CA LEU A 51 -1.34 0.94 -0.12
C LEU A 51 -2.81 1.31 -0.39
N ASP A 52 -3.19 2.56 -0.18
CA ASP A 52 -4.54 3.06 -0.51
C ASP A 52 -4.80 3.06 -2.03
N SER A 53 -3.79 3.42 -2.84
CA SER A 53 -3.89 3.33 -4.30
C SER A 53 -4.07 1.89 -4.77
N SER A 54 -3.35 0.91 -4.19
CA SER A 54 -3.49 -0.50 -4.55
C SER A 54 -4.85 -1.09 -4.19
N ARG A 55 -5.53 -0.56 -3.16
CA ARG A 55 -6.88 -1.00 -2.79
C ARG A 55 -7.96 -0.54 -3.78
N SER A 56 -7.67 0.53 -4.53
CA SER A 56 -8.60 1.14 -5.48
C SER A 56 -8.69 0.38 -6.81
N ASP A 57 -7.68 -0.41 -7.17
CA ASP A 57 -7.71 -1.31 -8.33
C ASP A 57 -8.45 -2.63 -8.04
N ALA A 58 -8.32 -3.16 -6.82
CA ALA A 58 -8.98 -4.42 -6.44
C ALA A 58 -10.51 -4.30 -6.31
N ALA A 59 -11.04 -3.09 -6.14
CA ALA A 59 -12.48 -2.87 -5.96
C ALA A 59 -13.28 -2.73 -7.28
N ARG A 60 -12.61 -2.76 -8.45
CA ARG A 60 -13.27 -2.57 -9.75
C ARG A 60 -13.54 -3.87 -10.52
N GLY A 61 -13.24 -5.03 -9.93
CA GLY A 61 -13.35 -6.34 -10.58
C GLY A 61 -14.57 -7.20 -10.23
N GLU A 62 -15.45 -6.80 -9.30
CA GLU A 62 -16.48 -7.72 -8.80
C GLU A 62 -17.88 -7.07 -8.72
N ARG A 63 -18.42 -6.69 -9.88
CA ARG A 63 -19.86 -6.41 -10.06
C ARG A 63 -20.32 -6.79 -11.46
N ASP A 64 -20.23 -8.08 -11.80
CA ASP A 64 -20.92 -8.61 -12.99
C ASP A 64 -21.29 -10.09 -12.84
N PHE A 65 -22.00 -10.42 -11.75
CA PHE A 65 -22.69 -11.70 -11.63
C PHE A 65 -24.14 -11.50 -11.19
N THR A 66 -24.91 -10.80 -12.02
CA THR A 66 -26.38 -10.86 -11.97
C THR A 66 -26.86 -11.63 -13.19
N GLY A 67 -26.64 -12.94 -13.18
CA GLY A 67 -27.29 -13.83 -14.15
C GLY A 67 -28.81 -13.82 -13.94
N PRO A 68 -29.63 -13.83 -15.00
CA PRO A 68 -31.08 -13.88 -14.84
C PRO A 68 -31.45 -15.24 -14.23
N ILE A 69 -32.06 -15.21 -13.05
CA ILE A 69 -32.65 -16.39 -12.40
C ILE A 69 -33.77 -16.89 -13.32
N ALA A 70 -33.56 -18.06 -13.92
CA ALA A 70 -34.56 -18.74 -14.72
C ALA A 70 -35.83 -18.96 -13.89
N ARG A 71 -36.91 -18.28 -14.28
CA ARG A 71 -38.24 -18.47 -13.69
C ARG A 71 -38.90 -19.64 -14.41
N ALA A 72 -38.86 -20.82 -13.78
CA ALA A 72 -39.71 -21.94 -14.15
C ALA A 72 -41.15 -21.65 -13.71
N ALA A 73 -42.09 -21.66 -14.66
CA ALA A 73 -43.51 -21.87 -14.44
C ALA A 73 -44.10 -22.48 -15.71
#